data_AF-A0A6G3XZV1-F1
#
_entry.id   AF-A0A6G3XZV1-F1
#
_cell.length_a   1.000
_cell.length_b   1.000
_cell.length_c   1.000
_cell.angle_alpha   90.00
_cell.angle_beta   90.00
_cell.angle_gamma   90.00
#
_symmetry.space_group_name_H-M   'P 1'
#
loop_
_entity.id
_entity.type
_entity.pdbx_description
1 polymer ?
#
loop_
_entity_poly.entity_id
_entity_poly.type
_entity_poly.pdbx_seq_one_letter_code
_entity_poly.pdbx_strand_id
1 'polypeptide(L)'
;LIANNGLYRTGGAFWNEDQEFGAITLFPQNLPIPGVTIRDTDIVDSTYDGIQFKTGGGLMPDVKIQNVRIDTSNNGSGILAMGGARGSATLTDVTITNSRDGHVLIEP
;
A
#
# COMPACT_ATOMS: atom_id res chain seq x y z
N LEU A 1 -3.07 6.15 -12.64
CA LEU A 1 -3.12 7.36 -11.79
C LEU A 1 -4.24 7.19 -10.78
N ILE A 2 -3.95 7.38 -9.51
CA ILE A 2 -4.91 7.44 -8.39
C ILE A 2 -4.65 8.79 -7.71
N ALA A 3 -5.64 9.69 -7.67
CA ALA A 3 -5.43 11.05 -7.15
C ALA A 3 -6.68 11.65 -6.51
N ASN A 4 -6.49 12.55 -5.53
CA ASN A 4 -7.52 13.33 -4.86
C ASN A 4 -8.58 12.48 -4.13
N ASN A 5 -8.14 11.52 -3.32
CA ASN A 5 -9.04 10.59 -2.62
C ASN A 5 -8.93 10.74 -1.10
N GLY A 6 -10.04 10.41 -0.42
CA GLY A 6 -10.03 10.08 1.00
C GLY A 6 -10.53 8.64 1.17
N LEU A 7 -9.71 7.78 1.74
CA LEU A 7 -10.02 6.37 2.02
C LEU A 7 -10.14 6.19 3.53
N TYR A 8 -11.32 5.80 4.00
CA TYR A 8 -11.63 5.72 5.43
C TYR A 8 -12.08 4.32 5.78
N ARG A 9 -11.37 3.65 6.70
CA ARG A 9 -11.70 2.28 7.14
C ARG A 9 -11.79 1.27 6.01
N THR A 10 -10.88 1.39 5.05
CA THR A 10 -10.75 0.49 3.89
C THR A 10 -9.71 -0.59 4.13
N GLY A 11 -9.71 -1.61 3.28
CA GLY A 11 -8.93 -2.83 3.45
C GLY A 11 -9.73 -3.88 4.22
N GLY A 12 -9.22 -5.10 4.26
CA GLY A 12 -9.89 -6.21 4.90
C GLY A 12 -9.26 -7.55 4.59
N ALA A 13 -9.85 -8.60 5.13
CA ALA A 13 -9.48 -9.97 4.84
C ALA A 13 -10.47 -10.56 3.83
N PHE A 14 -9.97 -11.30 2.86
CA PHE A 14 -10.79 -12.01 1.88
C PHE A 14 -10.22 -13.39 1.61
N TRP A 15 -11.00 -14.25 0.93
CA TRP A 15 -10.65 -15.66 0.71
C TRP A 15 -10.58 -16.46 2.03
N ASN A 16 -11.69 -16.49 2.77
CA ASN A 16 -11.79 -17.14 4.08
C ASN A 16 -10.80 -16.60 5.13
N GLU A 17 -10.47 -15.31 5.04
CA GLU A 17 -9.50 -14.62 5.90
C GLU A 17 -8.03 -15.05 5.69
N ASP A 18 -7.76 -15.92 4.71
CA ASP A 18 -6.40 -16.37 4.40
C ASP A 18 -5.53 -15.28 3.75
N GLN A 19 -6.14 -14.17 3.29
CA GLN A 19 -5.42 -13.07 2.68
C GLN A 19 -5.90 -11.69 3.15
N GLU A 20 -4.92 -10.87 3.47
CA GLU A 20 -5.09 -9.49 3.92
C GLU A 20 -4.86 -8.50 2.76
N PHE A 21 -5.62 -7.40 2.78
CA PHE A 21 -5.57 -6.32 1.80
C PHE A 21 -5.53 -4.97 2.51
N GLY A 22 -4.59 -4.12 2.10
CA GLY A 22 -4.51 -2.73 2.56
C GLY A 22 -5.59 -1.83 1.96
N ALA A 23 -5.58 -0.55 2.32
CA ALA A 23 -6.49 0.45 1.75
C ALA A 23 -6.29 0.61 0.23
N ILE A 24 -5.05 0.56 -0.24
CA ILE A 24 -4.68 0.41 -1.65
C ILE A 24 -3.76 -0.80 -1.80
N THR A 25 -4.20 -1.82 -2.55
CA THR A 25 -3.34 -2.97 -2.88
C THR A 25 -2.91 -2.90 -4.35
N LEU A 26 -1.60 -2.88 -4.58
CA LEU A 26 -0.99 -3.08 -5.90
C LEU A 26 -0.60 -4.56 -6.02
N PHE A 27 -1.27 -5.29 -6.90
CA PHE A 27 -1.10 -6.74 -7.05
C PHE A 27 -0.83 -7.12 -8.51
N PRO A 28 0.44 -7.26 -8.92
CA PRO A 28 0.83 -7.60 -10.28
C PRO A 28 0.75 -9.11 -10.48
N GLN A 29 -0.47 -9.65 -10.63
CA GLN A 29 -0.67 -11.08 -10.86
C GLN A 29 -0.12 -11.45 -12.26
N ASN A 30 1.04 -12.10 -12.28
CA ASN A 30 1.82 -12.51 -13.46
C ASN A 30 2.44 -11.37 -14.31
N LEU A 31 1.66 -10.37 -14.71
CA LEU A 31 2.11 -9.28 -15.57
C LEU A 31 2.54 -8.03 -14.78
N PRO A 32 3.48 -7.22 -15.31
CA PRO A 32 3.90 -6.00 -14.65
C PRO A 32 2.81 -4.93 -14.64
N ILE A 33 2.84 -4.05 -13.64
CA ILE A 33 2.00 -2.84 -13.54
C ILE A 33 2.92 -1.61 -13.58
N PRO A 34 3.28 -1.11 -14.79
CA PRO A 34 4.09 0.10 -14.91
C PRO A 34 3.24 1.37 -14.77
N GLY A 35 3.89 2.50 -14.49
CA GLY A 35 3.27 3.83 -14.58
C GLY A 35 2.28 4.15 -13.45
N VAL A 36 2.40 3.49 -12.30
CA VAL A 36 1.58 3.79 -11.13
C VAL A 36 2.01 5.11 -10.50
N THR A 37 1.04 5.99 -10.29
CA THR A 37 1.20 7.21 -9.49
C THR A 37 0.00 7.32 -8.57
N ILE A 38 0.27 7.43 -7.28
CA ILE A 38 -0.67 7.70 -6.20
C ILE A 38 -0.32 9.07 -5.66
N ARG A 39 -1.27 10.01 -5.68
CA ARG A 39 -1.02 11.35 -5.15
C ARG A 39 -2.21 11.99 -4.47
N ASP A 40 -1.96 12.99 -3.64
CA ASP A 40 -3.00 13.83 -3.02
C ASP A 40 -4.11 12.96 -2.40
N THR A 41 -3.71 11.99 -1.60
CA THR A 41 -4.61 10.96 -1.08
C THR A 41 -4.43 10.82 0.43
N ASP A 42 -5.55 10.88 1.15
CA ASP A 42 -5.61 10.60 2.58
C ASP A 42 -6.11 9.18 2.79
N ILE A 43 -5.38 8.39 3.58
CA ILE A 43 -5.79 7.07 4.06
C ILE A 43 -5.90 7.17 5.57
N VAL A 44 -7.09 6.90 6.10
CA VAL A 44 -7.38 7.04 7.53
C VAL A 44 -7.96 5.74 8.06
N ASP A 45 -7.38 5.22 9.14
CA ASP A 45 -7.91 4.11 9.92
C ASP A 45 -8.05 2.82 9.08
N SER A 46 -7.00 2.45 8.31
CA SER A 46 -7.04 1.25 7.46
C SER A 46 -7.15 -0.03 8.29
N THR A 47 -7.88 -1.03 7.78
CA THR A 47 -8.03 -2.33 8.48
C THR A 47 -6.68 -3.03 8.63
N TYR A 48 -5.91 -3.10 7.54
CA TYR A 48 -4.54 -3.60 7.50
C TYR A 48 -3.62 -2.46 7.06
N ASP A 49 -2.83 -2.66 6.00
CA ASP A 49 -1.89 -1.66 5.52
C ASP A 49 -2.56 -0.42 4.93
N GLY A 50 -1.86 0.70 4.90
CA GLY A 50 -2.27 1.84 4.08
C GLY A 50 -2.10 1.53 2.59
N ILE A 51 -0.85 1.35 2.14
CA ILE A 51 -0.54 0.94 0.76
C ILE A 51 0.22 -0.38 0.78
N GLN A 52 -0.30 -1.39 0.09
CA GLN A 52 0.27 -2.72 0.07
C GLN A 52 0.80 -3.08 -1.32
N PHE A 53 2.09 -3.37 -1.42
CA PHE A 53 2.72 -4.00 -2.58
C PHE A 53 2.67 -5.51 -2.39
N LYS A 54 1.65 -6.15 -2.99
CA LYS A 54 1.39 -7.58 -2.83
C LYS A 54 2.24 -8.40 -3.80
N THR A 55 2.75 -9.54 -3.34
CA THR A 55 3.48 -10.49 -4.20
C THR A 55 2.52 -11.18 -5.18
N GLY A 56 2.87 -11.22 -6.47
CA GLY A 56 1.99 -11.78 -7.51
C GLY A 56 2.69 -12.33 -8.75
N GLY A 57 4.02 -12.34 -8.80
CA GLY A 57 4.78 -12.85 -9.94
C GLY A 57 5.02 -11.85 -11.08
N GLY A 58 4.43 -10.66 -11.05
CA GLY A 58 4.78 -9.51 -11.89
C GLY A 58 5.72 -8.50 -11.19
N LEU A 59 6.00 -7.38 -11.86
CA LEU A 59 6.86 -6.29 -11.39
C LEU A 59 6.05 -4.99 -11.24
N MET A 60 6.39 -4.16 -10.26
CA MET A 60 5.83 -2.81 -10.07
C MET A 60 6.95 -1.76 -10.12
N PRO A 61 7.49 -1.45 -11.31
CA PRO A 61 8.58 -0.49 -11.43
C PRO A 61 8.09 0.94 -11.27
N ASP A 62 8.92 1.77 -10.64
CA ASP A 62 8.82 3.23 -10.63
C ASP A 62 7.47 3.77 -10.12
N VAL A 63 6.93 3.14 -9.07
CA VAL A 63 5.71 3.62 -8.42
C VAL A 63 6.00 4.96 -7.74
N LYS A 64 5.19 5.98 -8.04
CA LYS A 64 5.31 7.31 -7.44
C LYS A 64 4.22 7.51 -6.39
N ILE A 65 4.60 7.82 -5.16
CA ILE A 65 3.70 8.12 -4.05
C ILE A 65 3.99 9.56 -3.61
N GLN A 66 3.07 10.48 -3.85
CA GLN A 66 3.33 11.93 -3.74
C GLN A 66 2.23 12.66 -2.96
N ASN A 67 2.58 13.43 -1.93
CA ASN A 67 1.58 14.15 -1.12
C ASN A 67 0.47 13.20 -0.60
N VAL A 68 0.88 12.14 0.09
CA VAL A 68 -0.03 11.13 0.65
C VAL A 68 0.08 11.15 2.15
N ARG A 69 -1.06 11.15 2.84
CA ARG A 69 -1.14 10.95 4.28
C ARG A 69 -1.72 9.58 4.58
N ILE A 70 -1.07 8.83 5.45
CA ILE A 70 -1.57 7.58 6.00
C ILE A 70 -1.62 7.75 7.51
N ASP A 71 -2.82 7.80 8.08
CA ASP A 71 -3.01 7.95 9.51
C ASP A 71 -3.76 6.76 10.07
N THR A 72 -3.04 5.99 10.89
CA THR A 72 -3.50 4.73 11.51
C THR A 72 -3.68 3.59 10.51
N SER A 73 -2.95 2.50 10.79
CA SER A 73 -3.09 1.20 10.12
C SER A 73 -3.25 0.16 11.23
N ASN A 74 -4.48 -0.33 11.44
CA ASN A 74 -4.86 -1.03 12.66
C ASN A 74 -4.14 -2.37 12.83
N ASN A 75 -4.03 -3.12 11.74
CA ASN A 75 -3.46 -4.46 11.75
C ASN A 75 -2.31 -4.62 10.75
N GLY A 76 -1.65 -3.53 10.38
CA GLY A 76 -0.59 -3.54 9.39
C GLY A 76 0.33 -2.33 9.49
N SER A 77 1.07 -2.11 8.41
CA SER A 77 2.01 -1.01 8.25
C SER A 77 1.43 0.13 7.44
N GLY A 78 2.03 1.32 7.48
CA GLY A 78 1.60 2.41 6.60
C GLY A 78 1.78 2.02 5.14
N ILE A 79 2.96 1.52 4.80
CA ILE A 79 3.28 0.95 3.49
C ILE A 79 3.96 -0.41 3.68
N LEU A 80 3.39 -1.46 3.10
CA LEU A 80 3.95 -2.82 3.11
C LEU A 80 4.53 -3.17 1.75
N ALA A 81 5.79 -3.63 1.72
CA ALA A 81 6.32 -4.45 0.64
C ALA A 81 6.35 -5.91 1.10
N MET A 82 5.39 -6.71 0.61
CA MET A 82 5.29 -8.13 0.98
C MET A 82 6.50 -8.92 0.48
N GLY A 83 6.79 -10.02 1.16
CA GLY A 83 7.87 -10.94 0.80
C GLY A 83 7.76 -11.37 -0.68
N GLY A 84 8.84 -11.15 -1.43
CA GLY A 84 8.90 -11.44 -2.87
C GLY A 84 8.19 -10.43 -3.79
N ALA A 85 7.67 -9.31 -3.28
CA ALA A 85 7.29 -8.18 -4.13
C ALA A 85 8.54 -7.63 -4.85
N ARG A 86 8.41 -7.28 -6.13
CA ARG A 86 9.54 -6.83 -6.96
C ARG A 86 9.21 -5.51 -7.65
N GLY A 87 10.09 -4.54 -7.51
CA GLY A 87 9.90 -3.21 -8.09
C GLY A 87 10.62 -2.11 -7.32
N SER A 88 10.14 -0.89 -7.48
CA SER A 88 10.65 0.30 -6.80
C SER A 88 9.50 1.27 -6.53
N ALA A 89 9.61 2.03 -5.45
CA ALA A 89 8.71 3.14 -5.16
C ALA A 89 9.51 4.36 -4.71
N THR A 90 9.10 5.54 -5.17
CA THR A 90 9.61 6.82 -4.68
C THR A 90 8.52 7.53 -3.90
N LEU A 91 8.83 7.87 -2.66
CA LEU A 91 7.94 8.60 -1.76
C LEU A 91 8.38 10.07 -1.75
N THR A 92 7.44 10.99 -1.96
CA THR A 92 7.68 12.43 -1.90
C THR A 92 6.54 13.06 -1.12
N ASP A 93 6.86 13.83 -0.07
CA ASP A 93 5.85 14.46 0.80
C ASP A 93 4.82 13.46 1.36
N VAL A 94 5.30 12.31 1.83
CA VAL A 94 4.46 11.26 2.42
C VAL A 94 4.53 11.35 3.94
N THR A 95 3.36 11.45 4.60
CA THR A 95 3.25 11.45 6.06
C THR A 95 2.59 10.16 6.51
N ILE A 96 3.21 9.43 7.42
CA ILE A 96 2.67 8.17 7.96
C ILE A 96 2.68 8.25 9.49
N THR A 97 1.55 7.98 10.13
CA THR A 97 1.38 8.04 11.59
C THR A 97 0.61 6.82 12.09
N ASN A 98 0.88 6.40 13.33
CA ASN A 98 0.05 5.45 14.09
C ASN A 98 -0.18 4.06 13.45
N SER A 99 0.72 3.59 12.59
CA SER A 99 0.65 2.24 12.01
C SER A 99 1.24 1.20 12.97
N ARG A 100 0.53 0.08 13.19
CA ARG A 100 0.91 -0.98 14.15
C ARG A 100 2.30 -1.55 13.86
N ASP A 101 2.55 -1.90 12.60
CA ASP A 101 3.75 -2.65 12.21
C ASP A 101 4.85 -1.74 11.63
N GLY A 102 4.72 -0.44 11.83
CA GLY A 102 5.66 0.58 11.38
C GLY A 102 5.20 1.36 10.15
N HIS A 103 5.97 2.40 9.81
CA HIS A 103 5.59 3.32 8.73
C HIS A 103 5.80 2.70 7.35
N VAL A 104 6.97 2.12 7.12
CA VAL A 104 7.32 1.39 5.91
C VAL A 104 7.93 0.06 6.35
N LEU A 105 7.27 -1.03 5.98
CA LEU A 105 7.74 -2.39 6.27
C LEU A 105 8.11 -3.07 4.95
N ILE A 106 9.31 -3.64 4.90
CA ILE A 106 9.77 -4.51 3.81
C ILE A 106 9.96 -5.88 4.43
N GLU A 107 9.15 -6.84 4.02
CA GLU A 107 9.28 -8.22 4.45
C GLU A 107 10.49 -8.90 3.79
N PRO A 108 11.10 -9.91 4.45
CA PRO A 108 12.22 -10.66 3.91
C PRO A 108 11.97 -11.35 2.55
#